data_AF-A0A662WB04-F1
#
_entry.id   AF-A0A662WB04-F1
#
_cell.length_a   1.000
_cell.length_b   1.000
_cell.length_c   1.000
_cell.angle_alpha   90.00
_cell.angle_beta   90.00
_cell.angle_gamma   90.00
#
_symmetry.space_group_name_H-M   'P 1'
#
loop_
_entity.id
_entity.type
_entity.pdbx_description
1 polymer ?
#
loop_
_entity_poly.entity_id
_entity_poly.type
_entity_poly.pdbx_seq_one_letter_code
_entity_poly.pdbx_strand_id
1 'polypeptide(L)'
;MIRITLGAVSKPLESLKIKTGDWGAEYPVIDEEKCIGCGECEIFCPDLCIELVERPESKKEESKKAKKVAKINYNYCKGCGICEVVCPAEAIKMELKEIYKGELK
;
A
#
# COMPACT_ATOMS: atom_id res chain seq x y z
N MET A 1 41.37 4.77 -19.99
CA MET A 1 39.99 4.89 -20.49
C MET A 1 39.13 3.93 -19.68
N ILE A 2 38.35 4.43 -18.71
CA ILE A 2 37.51 3.58 -17.85
C ILE A 2 36.30 3.13 -18.68
N ARG A 3 36.20 1.83 -18.93
CA ARG A 3 35.05 1.22 -19.58
C ARG A 3 33.99 1.02 -18.50
N ILE A 4 33.03 1.95 -18.41
CA ILE A 4 31.84 1.76 -17.59
C ILE A 4 31.05 0.62 -18.26
N THR A 5 30.96 -0.53 -17.59
CA THR A 5 29.97 -1.54 -17.96
C THR A 5 28.61 -0.89 -17.82
N LEU A 6 27.83 -0.81 -18.90
CA LEU A 6 26.40 -0.53 -18.78
C LEU A 6 25.87 -1.53 -17.76
N GLY A 7 25.40 -1.02 -16.60
CA GLY A 7 24.82 -1.86 -15.55
C GLY A 7 23.55 -2.56 -16.05
N ALA A 8 22.67 -2.98 -15.14
CA ALA A 8 21.37 -3.49 -15.56
C ALA A 8 20.56 -2.38 -16.25
N VAL A 9 20.45 -2.43 -17.58
CA VAL A 9 19.60 -1.53 -18.37
C VAL A 9 18.27 -2.23 -18.59
N SER A 10 17.21 -1.79 -17.90
CA SER A 10 15.85 -2.19 -18.23
C SER A 10 15.39 -1.50 -19.50
N LYS A 11 14.46 -2.11 -20.24
CA LYS A 11 13.84 -1.43 -21.38
C LYS A 11 12.99 -0.26 -20.87
N PRO A 12 12.84 0.83 -21.66
CA PRO A 12 11.96 1.93 -21.31
C PRO A 12 10.54 1.45 -20.97
N LEU A 13 9.91 2.07 -19.96
CA LEU A 13 8.53 1.81 -19.54
C LEU A 13 8.24 0.40 -18.98
N GLU A 14 9.26 -0.38 -18.59
CA GLU A 14 9.08 -1.70 -17.98
C GLU A 14 9.19 -1.72 -16.44
N SER A 15 9.28 -0.56 -15.78
CA SER A 15 9.43 -0.48 -14.32
C SER A 15 8.31 -1.18 -13.56
N LEU A 16 7.07 -1.12 -14.08
CA LEU A 16 5.90 -1.80 -13.49
C LEU A 16 5.93 -3.33 -13.59
N LYS A 17 6.84 -3.91 -14.38
CA LYS A 17 7.03 -5.37 -14.42
C LYS A 17 7.83 -5.87 -13.22
N ILE A 18 8.56 -4.97 -12.56
CA ILE A 18 9.45 -5.29 -11.44
C ILE A 18 8.67 -5.00 -10.16
N LYS A 19 8.14 -6.07 -9.55
CA LYS A 19 7.47 -5.99 -8.24
C LYS A 19 8.54 -5.83 -7.18
N THR A 20 8.53 -4.70 -6.48
CA THR A 20 9.58 -4.29 -5.52
C THR A 20 9.08 -4.30 -4.08
N GLY A 21 7.92 -4.90 -3.83
CA GLY A 21 7.27 -4.90 -2.52
C GLY A 21 7.65 -6.09 -1.63
N ASP A 22 8.44 -7.05 -2.09
CA ASP A 22 8.69 -8.31 -1.38
C ASP A 22 9.72 -8.22 -0.24
N TRP A 23 10.39 -7.08 -0.07
CA TRP A 23 11.50 -6.91 0.89
C TRP A 23 11.06 -6.73 2.35
N GLY A 24 9.77 -6.42 2.61
CA GLY A 24 9.26 -6.15 3.95
C GLY A 24 9.06 -7.41 4.81
N ALA A 25 9.35 -7.29 6.12
CA ALA A 25 9.01 -8.32 7.11
C ALA A 25 7.55 -8.22 7.58
N GLU A 26 7.03 -6.99 7.65
CA GLU A 26 5.67 -6.66 8.06
C GLU A 26 4.98 -5.80 6.99
N TYR A 27 3.66 -5.90 6.89
CA TYR A 27 2.85 -5.15 5.94
C TYR A 27 1.61 -4.54 6.63
N PRO A 28 1.15 -3.38 6.15
CA PRO A 28 -0.03 -2.75 6.71
C PRO A 28 -1.30 -3.50 6.34
N VAL A 29 -2.16 -3.77 7.32
CA VAL A 29 -3.50 -4.34 7.19
C VAL A 29 -4.51 -3.27 7.57
N ILE A 30 -5.48 -3.04 6.68
CA ILE A 30 -6.50 -1.99 6.85
C ILE A 30 -7.77 -2.60 7.43
N ASP A 31 -8.20 -2.08 8.58
CA ASP A 31 -9.55 -2.23 9.10
C ASP A 31 -10.49 -1.27 8.35
N GLU A 32 -11.20 -1.82 7.36
CA GLU A 32 -12.15 -1.05 6.55
C GLU A 32 -13.27 -0.42 7.37
N GLU A 33 -13.61 -0.99 8.54
CA GLU A 33 -14.70 -0.53 9.39
C GLU A 33 -14.33 0.77 10.11
N LYS A 34 -13.07 0.89 10.53
CA LYS A 34 -12.50 2.09 11.16
C LYS A 34 -12.05 3.14 10.14
N CYS A 35 -11.75 2.74 8.92
CA CYS A 35 -11.24 3.66 7.90
C CYS A 35 -12.27 4.77 7.56
N ILE A 36 -11.90 6.01 7.86
CA ILE A 36 -12.72 7.21 7.58
C ILE A 36 -12.46 7.84 6.20
N GLY A 37 -11.62 7.21 5.37
CA GLY A 37 -11.36 7.68 4.00
C GLY A 37 -10.69 9.05 3.90
N CYS A 38 -9.88 9.45 4.89
CA CYS A 38 -9.25 10.78 4.96
C CYS A 38 -8.08 11.00 3.98
N GLY A 39 -7.39 9.94 3.57
CA GLY A 39 -6.32 10.01 2.56
C GLY A 39 -4.92 10.31 3.10
N GLU A 40 -4.73 10.48 4.41
CA GLU A 40 -3.38 10.74 4.98
C GLU A 40 -2.38 9.63 4.62
N CYS A 41 -2.79 8.37 4.73
CA CYS A 41 -1.95 7.22 4.34
C CYS A 41 -1.56 7.21 2.84
N GLU A 42 -2.38 7.77 1.96
CA GLU A 42 -2.08 7.91 0.53
C GLU A 42 -1.06 9.03 0.30
N ILE A 43 -1.25 10.18 0.96
CA ILE A 43 -0.36 11.35 0.86
C ILE A 43 1.03 11.05 1.41
N PHE A 44 1.11 10.37 2.55
CA PHE A 44 2.38 10.09 3.23
C PHE A 44 3.08 8.81 2.75
N CYS A 45 2.49 8.06 1.82
CA CYS A 45 3.13 6.86 1.29
C CYS A 45 4.33 7.24 0.38
N PRO A 46 5.58 6.91 0.75
CA PRO A 46 6.75 7.28 -0.05
C PRO A 46 6.81 6.58 -1.41
N ASP A 47 6.18 5.40 -1.52
CA ASP A 47 6.12 4.61 -2.76
C ASP A 47 4.82 4.83 -3.55
N LEU A 48 3.91 5.68 -3.07
CA LEU A 48 2.60 5.94 -3.67
C LEU A 48 1.80 4.64 -3.96
N CYS A 49 1.93 3.65 -3.09
CA CYS A 49 1.30 2.34 -3.25
C CYS A 49 -0.02 2.20 -2.48
N ILE A 50 -0.62 3.32 -2.03
CA ILE A 50 -1.89 3.35 -1.31
C ILE A 50 -2.83 4.29 -2.07
N GLU A 51 -4.04 3.83 -2.37
CA GLU A 51 -5.07 4.59 -3.09
C GLU A 51 -6.39 4.61 -2.30
N LEU A 52 -7.15 5.70 -2.40
CA LEU A 52 -8.53 5.75 -1.90
C LEU A 52 -9.52 5.28 -2.98
N VAL A 53 -10.05 4.07 -2.80
CA VAL A 53 -11.05 3.44 -3.68
C VAL A 53 -12.46 3.61 -3.15
N GLU A 54 -13.46 3.41 -4.00
CA GLU A 54 -14.86 3.38 -3.55
C GLU A 54 -15.10 2.20 -2.59
N ARG A 55 -15.80 2.49 -1.49
CA ARG A 55 -16.24 1.46 -0.55
C ARG A 55 -17.27 0.54 -1.25
N PRO A 56 -17.23 -0.79 -1.04
CA PRO A 56 -18.23 -1.71 -1.61
C PRO A 56 -19.66 -1.34 -1.20
N GLU A 57 -20.63 -1.49 -2.10
CA GLU A 57 -22.03 -1.10 -1.87
C GLU A 57 -22.66 -1.80 -0.66
N SER A 58 -22.30 -3.07 -0.43
CA SER A 58 -22.72 -3.86 0.73
C SER A 58 -22.37 -3.23 2.08
N LYS A 59 -21.37 -2.34 2.11
CA LYS A 59 -20.93 -1.61 3.32
C LYS A 59 -21.26 -0.11 3.28
N LYS A 60 -21.98 0.38 2.25
CA LYS A 60 -22.40 1.79 2.11
C LYS A 60 -23.67 2.11 2.90
N GLU A 61 -24.54 1.14 3.15
CA GLU A 61 -25.88 1.36 3.74
C GLU A 61 -25.85 1.76 5.23
N GLU A 62 -24.72 1.54 5.91
CA GLU A 62 -24.49 2.09 7.24
C GLU A 62 -24.21 3.60 7.10
N SER A 63 -25.29 4.38 7.18
CA SER A 63 -25.45 5.84 7.05
C SER A 63 -24.38 6.78 7.66
N LYS A 64 -23.31 6.26 8.28
CA LYS A 64 -22.21 7.02 8.90
C LYS A 64 -20.81 6.73 8.33
N LYS A 65 -20.65 5.81 7.37
CA LYS A 65 -19.32 5.45 6.83
C LYS A 65 -18.88 6.34 5.67
N ALA A 66 -17.57 6.52 5.55
CA ALA A 66 -16.97 7.25 4.44
C ALA A 66 -17.20 6.53 3.10
N LYS A 67 -17.41 7.33 2.04
CA LYS A 67 -17.64 6.82 0.67
C LYS A 67 -16.43 6.08 0.10
N LYS A 68 -15.22 6.43 0.56
CA LYS A 68 -13.96 5.84 0.13
C LYS A 68 -13.27 5.07 1.25
N VAL A 69 -12.45 4.10 0.88
CA VAL A 69 -11.61 3.28 1.77
C VAL A 69 -10.21 3.17 1.18
N ALA A 70 -9.18 3.14 2.03
CA ALA A 70 -7.81 2.97 1.57
C ALA A 70 -7.56 1.53 1.11
N LYS A 71 -6.78 1.38 0.04
CA LYS A 71 -6.35 0.09 -0.52
C LYS A 71 -4.86 0.14 -0.83
N ILE A 72 -4.14 -0.89 -0.41
CA ILE A 72 -2.68 -0.99 -0.59
C ILE A 72 -2.37 -1.91 -1.76
N ASN A 73 -1.41 -1.51 -2.60
CA ASN A 73 -0.76 -2.35 -3.59
C ASN A 73 0.51 -2.98 -3.00
N TYR A 74 0.39 -4.21 -2.51
CA TYR A 74 1.49 -4.93 -1.87
C TYR A 74 2.65 -5.27 -2.81
N ASN A 75 2.46 -5.23 -4.14
CA ASN A 75 3.55 -5.45 -5.09
C ASN A 75 4.62 -4.36 -5.05
N TYR A 76 4.31 -3.20 -4.45
CA TYR A 76 5.21 -2.05 -4.35
C TYR A 76 5.37 -1.55 -2.91
N CYS A 77 4.53 -2.01 -1.97
CA CYS A 77 4.64 -1.64 -0.56
C CYS A 77 5.96 -2.10 0.06
N LYS A 78 6.68 -1.19 0.72
CA LYS A 78 7.97 -1.49 1.36
C LYS A 78 7.85 -1.94 2.82
N GLY A 79 6.64 -1.93 3.39
CA GLY A 79 6.42 -2.27 4.80
C GLY A 79 7.02 -1.26 5.79
N CYS A 80 7.10 0.03 5.41
CA CYS A 80 7.78 1.05 6.22
C CYS A 80 7.00 1.53 7.47
N GLY A 81 5.72 1.16 7.62
CA GLY A 81 4.91 1.51 8.79
C GLY A 81 4.40 2.96 8.87
N ILE A 82 4.80 3.86 7.96
CA ILE A 82 4.38 5.28 8.00
C ILE A 82 2.85 5.42 8.01
N CYS A 83 2.16 4.63 7.20
CA CYS A 83 0.70 4.67 7.10
C CYS A 83 -0.03 4.32 8.41
N GLU A 84 0.53 3.46 9.26
CA GLU A 84 -0.01 3.17 10.60
C GLU A 84 0.13 4.40 11.50
N VAL A 85 1.32 5.02 11.52
CA VAL A 85 1.63 6.18 12.38
C VAL A 85 0.76 7.39 12.03
N VAL A 86 0.52 7.65 10.74
CA VAL A 86 -0.24 8.83 10.32
C VAL A 86 -1.75 8.62 10.32
N CYS A 87 -2.25 7.40 10.56
CA CYS A 87 -3.69 7.13 10.47
C CYS A 87 -4.44 7.71 11.69
N PRO A 88 -5.24 8.78 11.53
CA PRO A 88 -5.94 9.38 12.67
C PRO A 88 -7.07 8.51 13.24
N ALA A 89 -7.51 7.50 12.48
CA ALA A 89 -8.56 6.57 12.87
C ALA A 89 -8.02 5.24 13.44
N GLU A 90 -6.69 5.10 13.53
CA GLU A 90 -6.04 3.84 13.94
C GLU A 90 -6.57 2.62 13.16
N ALA A 91 -6.88 2.84 11.89
CA ALA A 91 -7.49 1.86 10.99
C ALA A 91 -6.46 0.99 10.28
N ILE A 92 -5.16 1.19 10.53
CA ILE A 92 -4.07 0.47 9.88
C ILE A 92 -3.19 -0.12 10.96
N LYS A 93 -2.82 -1.40 10.84
CA LYS A 93 -1.86 -2.08 11.71
C LYS A 93 -0.82 -2.82 10.91
N MET A 94 0.42 -2.85 11.39
CA MET A 94 1.46 -3.67 10.76
C MET A 94 1.36 -5.13 11.24
N GLU A 95 1.34 -6.07 10.30
CA GLU A 95 1.31 -7.51 10.56
C GLU A 95 2.43 -8.24 9.82
N LEU A 96 2.96 -9.32 10.42
CA LEU A 96 4.01 -10.13 9.79
C LEU A 96 3.54 -10.75 8.48
N LYS A 97 4.42 -10.72 7.48
CA LYS A 97 4.21 -11.30 6.14
C LYS A 97 3.76 -12.76 6.17
N GLU A 98 4.23 -13.53 7.14
CA GLU A 98 3.88 -14.95 7.32
C GLU A 98 2.44 -15.16 7.76
N ILE A 99 1.88 -14.17 8.47
CA ILE A 99 0.49 -14.16 8.95
C ILE A 99 -0.44 -13.68 7.84
N TYR A 100 0.02 -12.72 7.03
CA TYR A 100 -0.77 -12.09 5.98
C TYR A 100 -0.54 -12.72 4.59
N LYS A 101 -1.54 -13.47 4.09
CA LYS A 101 -1.59 -13.99 2.71
C LYS A 101 -2.00 -12.94 1.67
N GLY A 102 -1.59 -11.68 1.82
CA GLY A 102 -1.75 -10.70 0.74
C GLY A 102 -0.98 -11.20 -0.47
N GLU A 103 -1.66 -11.36 -1.60
CA GLU A 103 -1.05 -11.92 -2.81
C GLU A 103 0.16 -11.08 -3.26
N LEU A 104 1.35 -11.48 -2.85
CA LEU A 104 2.61 -11.21 -3.54
C LEU A 104 2.70 -12.18 -4.71
N LYS A 105 1.75 -12.09 -5.65
CA LYS A 105 1.92 -12.74 -6.95
C LYS A 105 3.05 -12.05 -7.70
#